data_AF-A0A7C9KME5-F1
#
_entry.id   AF-A0A7C9KME5-F1
#
_cell.length_a   1.000
_cell.length_b   1.000
_cell.length_c   1.000
_cell.angle_alpha   90.00
_cell.angle_beta   90.00
_cell.angle_gamma   90.00
#
_symmetry.space_group_name_H-M   'P 1'
#
loop_
_entity.id
_entity.type
_entity.pdbx_description
1 polymer ?
#
loop_
_entity_poly.entity_id
_entity_poly.type
_entity_poly.pdbx_seq_one_letter_code
_entity_poly.pdbx_strand_id
1 'polypeptide(L)' 'MKVGIAGLGTIGFKVAKALDDGIEGLELVGVVARDRGKAEDRLTALRHPPAVVSAGELAAVSDIVV' A
#
# COMPACT_ATOMS: atom_id res chain seq x y z
N MET A 1 3.43 -3.75 12.91
CA MET A 1 2.81 -4.80 12.09
C MET A 1 2.69 -4.26 10.68
N LYS A 2 3.25 -5.00 9.73
CA LYS A 2 3.41 -4.63 8.34
C LYS A 2 2.14 -4.98 7.57
N VAL A 3 1.56 -4.00 6.90
CA VAL A 3 0.31 -4.13 6.14
C VAL A 3 0.61 -3.95 4.67
N GLY A 4 0.16 -4.90 3.85
CA GLY A 4 0.17 -4.81 2.39
C GLY A 4 -1.23 -4.62 1.84
N ILE A 5 -1.36 -3.87 0.73
CA ILE A 5 -2.66 -3.67 0.07
C ILE A 5 -2.65 -4.34 -1.31
N ALA A 6 -3.49 -5.35 -1.52
CA ALA A 6 -3.62 -6.10 -2.77
C ALA A 6 -4.55 -5.41 -3.78
N GLY A 7 -4.38 -4.11 -3.98
CA GLY A 7 -5.15 -3.34 -4.97
C GLY A 7 -5.32 -1.87 -4.61
N LEU A 8 -4.79 -0.97 -5.45
CA LEU A 8 -4.90 0.48 -5.25
C LEU A 8 -6.15 1.11 -5.93
N GLY A 9 -7.31 0.51 -5.70
CA GLY A 9 -8.62 1.03 -6.16
C GLY A 9 -9.13 2.20 -5.30
N THR A 10 -10.42 2.55 -5.44
CA THR A 10 -11.04 3.63 -4.63
C THR A 10 -10.98 3.35 -3.12
N ILE A 11 -11.25 2.11 -2.71
CA ILE A 11 -11.20 1.71 -1.30
C ILE A 11 -9.76 1.54 -0.84
N GLY A 12 -8.95 0.77 -1.59
CA GLY A 12 -7.54 0.54 -1.24
C GLY A 12 -6.74 1.83 -1.07
N PHE A 13 -6.97 2.85 -1.90
CA PHE A 13 -6.33 4.16 -1.72
C PHE A 13 -6.75 4.88 -0.43
N LYS A 14 -8.03 4.78 -0.02
CA LYS A 14 -8.47 5.35 1.26
C LYS A 14 -7.82 4.64 2.46
N VAL A 15 -7.68 3.32 2.38
CA VAL A 15 -6.96 2.54 3.41
C VAL A 15 -5.48 2.92 3.44
N ALA A 16 -4.84 3.02 2.27
CA ALA A 16 -3.45 3.46 2.16
C ALA A 16 -3.24 4.83 2.80
N LYS A 17 -4.15 5.78 2.54
CA LYS A 17 -4.13 7.10 3.15
C LYS A 17 -4.32 7.05 4.67
N ALA A 18 -5.26 6.25 5.17
CA ALA A 18 -5.47 6.14 6.62
C ALA A 18 -4.24 5.56 7.35
N LEU A 19 -3.58 4.56 6.74
CA LEU A 19 -2.33 4.00 7.27
C LEU A 19 -1.19 5.04 7.23
N ASP A 20 -1.07 5.78 6.12
CA ASP A 20 -0.09 6.84 5.96
C ASP A 20 -0.33 8.03 6.90
N ASP A 21 -1.60 8.36 7.18
CA ASP A 21 -2.03 9.39 8.14
C ASP A 21 -1.61 9.03 9.58
N GLY A 22 -1.34 7.75 9.84
CA GLY A 22 -0.74 7.24 11.06
C GLY A 22 -1.75 6.44 11.87
N ILE A 23 -1.52 5.13 11.96
CA ILE A 23 -2.20 4.22 12.89
C ILE A 23 -1.12 3.55 13.73
N GLU A 24 -1.22 3.71 15.05
CA GLU A 24 -0.19 3.20 15.96
C GLU A 24 0.01 1.68 15.77
N GLY A 25 1.28 1.29 15.62
CA GLY A 25 1.67 -0.11 15.43
C GLY A 25 1.43 -0.66 14.02
N LEU A 26 0.91 0.11 13.06
CA LEU A 26 0.73 -0.30 11.67
C LEU A 26 1.64 0.46 10.72
N GLU A 27 2.17 -0.24 9.72
CA GLU A 27 3.04 0.33 8.70
C GLU A 27 2.62 -0.20 7.33
N LEU A 28 2.37 0.68 6.37
CA LEU A 28 2.07 0.29 4.99
C LEU A 28 3.37 -0.01 4.24
N VAL A 29 3.63 -1.29 3.96
CA VAL A 29 4.94 -1.73 3.42
C VAL A 29 4.96 -1.93 1.90
N GLY A 30 3.80 -2.02 1.27
CA GLY A 30 3.70 -2.23 -0.16
C GLY A 30 2.27 -2.24 -0.67
N VAL A 31 2.13 -2.03 -1.97
CA VAL A 31 0.84 -2.20 -2.66
C VAL A 31 1.02 -2.98 -3.96
N VAL A 32 -0.02 -3.73 -4.33
CA VAL A 32 -0.14 -4.34 -5.66
C VAL A 32 -1.12 -3.50 -6.48
N ALA A 33 -0.77 -3.26 -7.74
CA ALA A 33 -1.66 -2.60 -8.69
C ALA A 33 -1.48 -3.18 -10.09
N ARG A 34 -2.57 -3.22 -10.87
CA ARG A 34 -2.55 -3.66 -12.26
C ARG A 34 -1.75 -2.71 -13.15
N ASP A 35 -1.86 -1.41 -12.91
CA ASP A 35 -1.16 -0.36 -13.65
C ASP A 35 -0.19 0.32 -12.68
N ARG A 36 1.10 -0.01 -12.83
CA ARG A 36 2.16 0.44 -11.93
C ARG A 36 2.32 1.96 -11.98
N GLY A 37 2.36 2.55 -13.17
CA GLY A 37 2.57 4.00 -13.34
C GLY A 37 1.43 4.79 -12.70
N LYS A 38 0.17 4.43 -12.99
CA LYS A 38 -0.98 5.09 -12.35
C LYS A 38 -0.99 4.93 -10.83
N ALA A 39 -0.51 3.80 -10.32
CA ALA A 39 -0.43 3.57 -8.88
C ALA A 39 0.65 4.44 -8.25
N GLU A 40 1.85 4.46 -8.80
CA GLU A 40 2.95 5.33 -8.35
C GLU A 40 2.52 6.79 -8.35
N ASP A 41 1.88 7.28 -9.42
CA ASP A 41 1.33 8.63 -9.50
C ASP A 41 0.35 8.92 -8.36
N ARG A 42 -0.57 8.00 -8.05
CA ARG A 42 -1.52 8.18 -6.93
C ARG A 42 -0.83 8.18 -5.57
N LEU A 43 0.18 7.33 -5.39
CA LEU A 43 0.91 7.23 -4.11
C LEU A 43 1.73 8.49 -3.81
N THR A 44 2.08 9.31 -4.81
CA THR A 44 2.74 10.61 -4.58
C THR A 44 1.94 11.56 -3.67
N ALA A 45 0.63 11.32 -3.50
CA ALA A 45 -0.22 12.08 -2.59
C ALA A 45 -0.10 11.65 -1.11
N LEU A 46 0.66 10.58 -0.81
CA LEU A 46 0.93 10.11 0.55
C LEU A 46 2.23 10.73 1.08
N ARG A 47 2.34 10.83 2.41
CA ARG A 47 3.52 11.37 3.10
C ARG A 47 4.68 10.37 3.06
N HIS A 48 4.37 9.08 3.18
CA HIS A 48 5.30 7.95 3.12
C HIS A 48 4.82 6.97 2.05
N PRO A 49 5.05 7.27 0.76
CA PRO A 49 4.58 6.42 -0.33
C PRO A 49 5.23 5.04 -0.28
N PRO A 50 4.45 3.95 -0.18
CA PRO A 50 4.98 2.59 -0.26
C PRO A 50 5.41 2.24 -1.69
N ALA A 51 6.22 1.19 -1.84
CA ALA A 51 6.55 0.66 -3.15
C ALA A 51 5.35 -0.07 -3.77
N VAL A 52 5.16 0.10 -5.08
CA VAL A 52 4.34 -0.83 -5.87
C VAL A 52 5.18 -2.09 -6.09
N VAL A 53 4.65 -3.25 -5.72
CA VAL A 53 5.35 -4.54 -5.76
C VAL A 53 4.47 -5.61 -6.41
N SER A 54 5.06 -6.76 -6.73
CA SER A 54 4.32 -7.94 -7.16
C SER A 54 3.54 -8.56 -6.01
N ALA A 55 2.55 -9.41 -6.30
CA ALA A 55 1.77 -10.09 -5.27
C ALA A 55 2.62 -11.03 -4.40
N GLY A 56 3.62 -11.69 -4.98
CA GLY A 56 4.55 -12.55 -4.23
C GLY A 56 5.44 -11.76 -3.28
N GLU A 57 5.99 -10.63 -3.74
CA GLU A 57 6.76 -9.73 -2.88
C GLU A 57 5.91 -9.14 -1.76
N LEU A 58 4.68 -8.72 -2.06
CA LEU A 58 3.74 -8.20 -1.06
C LEU A 58 3.53 -9.22 0.06
N ALA A 59 3.28 -10.48 -0.29
CA ALA A 59 3.09 -11.56 0.67
C ALA A 59 4.36 -11.86 1.50
N ALA A 60 5.54 -11.66 0.93
CA ALA A 60 6.81 -11.89 1.63
C ALA A 60 7.15 -10.79 2.66
N VAL A 61 6.67 -9.56 2.44
CA VAL A 61 7.02 -8.41 3.30
C VAL A 61 5.92 -7.98 4.28
N SER A 62 4.70 -8.49 4.11
CA SER A 62 3.54 -8.09 4.92
C SER A 62 3.19 -9.12 5.99
N ASP A 63 2.88 -8.65 7.19
CA ASP A 63 2.29 -9.49 8.25
C ASP A 63 0.80 -9.76 7.95
N ILE A 64 0.12 -8.78 7.34
CA ILE A 64 -1.29 -8.83 6.93
C ILE A 64 -1.46 -8.23 5.54
N VAL A 65 -2.30 -8.83 4.69
CA VAL A 65 -2.70 -8.29 3.38
C VAL A 65 -4.20 -8.01 3.37
N VAL A 66 -4.58 -6.84 2.84
CA VAL A 66 -5.99 -6.40 2.68
C VAL A 66 -6.32 -6.05 1.23
#